data_AF-A0A061D4H7-F1
#
_entry.id   AF-A0A061D4H7-F1
#
_cell.length_a   1.000
_cell.length_b   1.000
_cell.length_c   1.000
_cell.angle_alpha   90.00
_cell.angle_beta   90.00
_cell.angle_gamma   90.00
#
_symmetry.space_group_name_H-M   'P 1'
#
loop_
_entity.id
_entity.type
_entity.pdbx_description
1 polymer ?
#
loop_
_entity_poly.entity_id
_entity_poly.type
_entity_poly.pdbx_seq_one_letter_code
_entity_poly.pdbx_strand_id
1 'polypeptide(L)'
;MAHNSLTDAPRNFREGIDWLLALKGRYPDESLKGMGEAVYQLFKSDNVSVEASTALQNVHDICKTFLDKEGLNEQFFVKEFLHRLARPMNKKPGALDESPEVSASSVTKDLVHVVGRCEKFLKKSKLYKQYPDAYTRSATWNSSCAQNPEACAVVLVGIAPMLYTGLRSLQVASAGALEDESDSAAKERMGEVLKAVGFDDSECPASNRNAPVHRALRRVDERVFTILHNLAGFWVFN
;
A
#
# COMPACT_ATOMS: atom_id res chain seq x y z
N MET A 1 8.59 5.84 -16.60
CA MET A 1 8.56 7.29 -16.31
C MET A 1 8.12 7.45 -14.87
N ALA A 2 8.75 8.36 -14.13
CA ALA A 2 8.32 8.69 -12.78
C ALA A 2 6.99 9.46 -12.81
N HIS A 3 6.16 9.24 -11.81
CA HIS A 3 4.88 9.91 -11.58
C HIS A 3 5.10 11.35 -11.12
N ASN A 4 4.28 12.28 -11.59
CA ASN A 4 4.43 13.71 -11.29
C ASN A 4 3.40 14.23 -10.27
N SER A 5 2.36 13.44 -10.01
CA SER A 5 1.28 13.74 -9.08
C SER A 5 0.99 12.57 -8.14
N LEU A 6 0.55 12.85 -6.91
CA LEU A 6 0.00 11.83 -6.00
C LEU A 6 -1.39 11.32 -6.41
N THR A 7 -2.02 11.92 -7.42
CA THR A 7 -3.22 11.37 -8.05
C THR A 7 -2.90 10.29 -9.09
N ASP A 8 -1.64 10.18 -9.50
CA ASP A 8 -1.18 9.07 -10.33
C ASP A 8 -1.05 7.83 -9.43
N ALA A 9 -1.79 6.77 -9.75
CA ALA A 9 -1.81 5.59 -8.91
C ALA A 9 -0.57 4.70 -9.12
N PRO A 10 0.04 4.18 -8.03
CA PRO A 10 1.14 3.23 -8.10
C PRO A 10 0.71 1.91 -8.74
N ARG A 11 1.62 1.27 -9.48
CA ARG A 11 1.36 0.03 -10.25
C ARG A 11 1.83 -1.24 -9.56
N ASN A 12 2.59 -1.10 -8.48
CA ASN A 12 3.11 -2.20 -7.69
C ASN A 12 3.44 -1.71 -6.28
N PHE A 13 3.69 -2.66 -5.38
CA PHE A 13 3.99 -2.37 -3.97
C PHE A 13 5.15 -1.39 -3.77
N ARG A 14 6.26 -1.52 -4.51
CA ARG A 14 7.38 -0.57 -4.45
C ARG A 14 6.92 0.86 -4.75
N GLU A 15 6.20 1.06 -5.86
CA GLU A 15 5.63 2.37 -6.19
C GLU A 15 4.65 2.85 -5.10
N GLY A 16 3.89 1.94 -4.47
CA GLY A 16 3.02 2.28 -3.35
C GLY A 16 3.77 2.79 -2.12
N ILE A 17 4.92 2.20 -1.80
CA ILE A 17 5.79 2.70 -0.73
C ILE A 17 6.35 4.08 -1.09
N ASP A 18 6.82 4.26 -2.33
CA ASP A 18 7.33 5.56 -2.80
C ASP A 18 6.22 6.63 -2.76
N TRP A 19 4.98 6.27 -3.10
CA TRP A 19 3.81 7.15 -2.98
C TRP A 19 3.58 7.59 -1.53
N LEU A 20 3.66 6.67 -0.55
CA LEU A 20 3.53 7.01 0.87
C LEU A 20 4.63 7.97 1.35
N LEU A 21 5.86 7.82 0.85
CA LEU A 21 6.98 8.70 1.19
C LEU A 21 6.84 10.08 0.52
N ALA A 22 6.36 10.11 -0.72
CA ALA A 22 6.06 11.35 -1.44
C ALA A 22 4.90 12.12 -0.78
N LEU A 23 3.85 11.42 -0.34
CA LEU A 23 2.76 11.96 0.47
C LEU A 23 3.30 12.61 1.75
N LYS A 24 4.11 11.87 2.53
CA LYS A 24 4.73 12.37 3.76
C LYS A 24 5.52 13.67 3.52
N GLY A 25 6.28 13.70 2.42
CA GLY A 25 7.01 14.88 1.96
C GLY A 25 7.88 15.54 3.03
N ARG A 26 8.04 16.87 2.90
CA ARG A 26 8.82 17.70 3.85
C ARG A 26 8.04 18.14 5.08
N TYR A 27 6.71 18.20 4.98
CA TYR A 27 5.82 18.67 6.02
C TYR A 27 4.85 17.53 6.41
N PRO A 28 5.33 16.51 7.14
CA PRO A 28 4.56 15.31 7.44
C PRO A 28 3.32 15.61 8.28
N ASP A 29 3.39 16.56 9.21
CA ASP A 29 2.27 16.88 10.09
C ASP A 29 1.09 17.49 9.32
N GLU A 30 1.37 18.35 8.34
CA GLU A 30 0.33 18.96 7.49
C GLU A 30 -0.23 17.95 6.50
N SER A 31 0.65 17.27 5.77
CA SER A 31 0.26 16.32 4.71
C SER A 31 -0.52 15.12 5.24
N LEU A 32 -0.05 14.48 6.31
CA LEU A 32 -0.70 13.29 6.86
C LEU A 32 -1.99 13.65 7.62
N LYS A 33 -2.05 14.83 8.24
CA LYS A 33 -3.31 15.35 8.82
C LYS A 33 -4.33 15.65 7.72
N GLY A 34 -3.91 16.31 6.64
CA GLY A 34 -4.77 16.59 5.49
C GLY A 34 -5.30 15.29 4.86
N MET A 35 -4.43 14.29 4.69
CA MET A 35 -4.84 12.97 4.21
C MET A 35 -5.81 12.27 5.16
N GLY A 36 -5.53 12.29 6.47
CA GLY A 36 -6.39 11.65 7.46
C GLY A 36 -7.79 12.27 7.52
N GLU A 37 -7.89 13.59 7.39
CA GLU A 37 -9.17 14.29 7.23
C GLU A 37 -9.86 13.88 5.92
N ALA A 38 -9.14 13.86 4.80
CA ALA A 38 -9.70 13.49 3.50
C ALA A 38 -10.26 12.06 3.48
N VAL A 39 -9.53 11.10 4.05
CA VAL A 39 -9.98 9.71 4.21
C VAL A 39 -11.19 9.64 5.14
N TYR A 40 -11.17 10.36 6.27
CA TYR A 40 -12.31 10.37 7.18
C TYR A 40 -13.57 10.95 6.54
N GLN A 41 -13.46 12.05 5.79
CA GLN A 41 -14.59 12.64 5.07
C GLN A 41 -15.09 11.72 3.95
N LEU A 42 -14.18 11.12 3.18
CA LEU A 42 -14.52 10.09 2.20
C LEU A 42 -15.29 8.96 2.88
N PHE A 43 -14.90 8.58 4.11
CA PHE A 43 -15.51 7.51 4.88
C PHE A 43 -16.87 7.81 5.48
N LYS A 44 -17.09 9.08 5.82
CA LYS A 44 -18.33 9.56 6.40
C LYS A 44 -19.39 9.87 5.33
N SER A 45 -18.99 10.07 4.09
CA SER A 45 -19.89 10.54 3.04
C SER A 45 -20.93 9.48 2.66
N ASP A 46 -22.21 9.86 2.64
CA ASP A 46 -23.33 8.98 2.21
C ASP A 46 -23.29 8.67 0.72
N ASN A 47 -22.58 9.51 -0.05
CA ASN A 47 -22.40 9.39 -1.48
C ASN A 47 -20.99 9.81 -1.87
N VAL A 48 -20.49 9.23 -2.94
CA VAL A 48 -19.20 9.62 -3.50
C VAL A 48 -19.40 10.15 -4.90
N SER A 49 -18.58 11.15 -5.24
CA SER A 49 -18.63 11.81 -6.53
C SER A 49 -18.43 10.77 -7.66
N VAL A 50 -19.02 11.03 -8.82
CA VAL A 50 -18.88 10.14 -9.98
C VAL A 50 -17.39 10.05 -10.37
N GLU A 51 -16.67 11.16 -10.23
CA GLU A 51 -15.24 11.29 -10.44
C GLU A 51 -14.44 10.40 -9.48
N ALA A 52 -14.71 10.45 -8.18
CA ALA A 52 -14.04 9.62 -7.19
C ALA A 52 -14.36 8.13 -7.37
N SER A 53 -15.60 7.78 -7.71
CA SER A 53 -15.98 6.39 -8.02
C SER A 53 -15.23 5.86 -9.25
N THR A 54 -15.12 6.67 -10.31
CA THR A 54 -14.37 6.32 -11.52
C THR A 54 -12.88 6.18 -11.23
N ALA A 55 -12.30 7.12 -10.49
CA ALA A 55 -10.91 7.07 -10.08
C ALA A 55 -10.61 5.82 -9.24
N LEU A 56 -11.49 5.48 -8.29
CA LEU A 56 -11.34 4.29 -7.46
C LEU A 56 -11.38 3.01 -8.30
N GLN A 57 -12.31 2.91 -9.26
CA GLN A 57 -12.37 1.76 -10.16
C GLN A 57 -11.06 1.58 -10.94
N ASN A 58 -10.48 2.67 -11.45
CA ASN A 58 -9.20 2.63 -12.15
C ASN A 58 -8.08 2.13 -11.22
N VAL A 59 -8.04 2.59 -9.97
CA VAL A 59 -7.06 2.11 -8.98
C VAL A 59 -7.29 0.63 -8.64
N HIS A 60 -8.54 0.20 -8.50
CA HIS A 60 -8.88 -1.21 -8.26
C HIS A 60 -8.39 -2.11 -9.40
N ASP A 61 -8.53 -1.69 -10.66
CA ASP A 61 -8.07 -2.48 -11.80
C ASP A 61 -6.54 -2.56 -11.88
N ILE A 62 -5.84 -1.48 -11.50
CA ILE A 62 -4.38 -1.50 -11.30
C ILE A 62 -4.01 -2.48 -10.17
N CYS A 63 -4.71 -2.43 -9.03
CA CYS A 63 -4.50 -3.35 -7.92
C CYS A 63 -4.76 -4.80 -8.30
N LYS A 64 -5.83 -5.11 -9.05
CA LYS A 64 -6.08 -6.47 -9.56
C LYS A 64 -4.92 -6.95 -10.42
N THR A 65 -4.46 -6.12 -11.35
CA THR A 65 -3.33 -6.44 -12.22
C THR A 65 -2.06 -6.73 -11.42
N PHE A 66 -1.82 -5.98 -10.33
CA PHE A 66 -0.72 -6.24 -9.42
C PHE A 66 -0.87 -7.56 -8.65
N LEU A 67 -2.04 -7.81 -8.07
CA LEU A 67 -2.34 -8.98 -7.25
C LEU A 67 -2.33 -10.28 -8.07
N ASP A 68 -2.66 -10.21 -9.35
CA ASP A 68 -2.71 -11.36 -10.26
C ASP A 68 -1.32 -11.77 -10.80
N LYS A 69 -0.25 -11.06 -10.42
CA LYS A 69 1.11 -11.44 -10.82
C LYS A 69 1.52 -12.80 -10.25
N GLU A 70 2.28 -13.53 -11.05
CA GLU A 70 3.04 -14.70 -10.62
C GLU A 70 3.91 -14.35 -9.40
N GLY A 71 3.99 -15.26 -8.42
CA GLY A 71 4.60 -15.04 -7.11
C GLY A 71 3.64 -14.46 -6.05
N LEU A 72 2.51 -13.86 -6.44
CA LEU A 72 1.51 -13.31 -5.50
C LEU A 72 0.19 -14.07 -5.52
N ASN A 73 -0.36 -14.30 -6.70
CA ASN A 73 -1.74 -14.74 -6.91
C ASN A 73 -2.11 -16.08 -6.26
N GLU A 74 -1.14 -16.95 -5.97
CA GLU A 74 -1.39 -18.23 -5.31
C GLU A 74 -1.61 -18.13 -3.79
N GLN A 75 -1.24 -17.01 -3.17
CA GLN A 75 -1.35 -16.84 -1.73
C GLN A 75 -2.80 -16.61 -1.30
N PHE A 76 -3.27 -17.31 -0.26
CA PHE A 76 -4.67 -17.27 0.20
C PHE A 76 -5.19 -15.84 0.41
N PHE A 77 -4.43 -14.99 1.11
CA PHE A 77 -4.83 -13.61 1.39
C PHE A 77 -4.83 -12.72 0.14
N VAL A 78 -4.07 -13.06 -0.91
CA VAL A 78 -4.13 -12.39 -2.21
C VAL A 78 -5.41 -12.77 -2.94
N LYS A 79 -5.75 -14.07 -2.96
CA LYS A 79 -7.00 -14.58 -3.53
C LYS A 79 -8.23 -13.95 -2.86
N GLU A 80 -8.18 -13.75 -1.54
CA GLU A 80 -9.22 -13.05 -0.78
C GLU A 80 -9.45 -11.62 -1.31
N PHE A 81 -8.38 -10.83 -1.47
CA PHE A 81 -8.48 -9.48 -2.04
C PHE A 81 -8.92 -9.46 -3.50
N LEU A 82 -8.46 -10.40 -4.34
CA LEU A 82 -8.89 -10.53 -5.73
C LEU A 82 -10.40 -10.80 -5.82
N HIS A 83 -10.91 -11.76 -5.03
CA HIS A 83 -12.34 -12.07 -4.98
C HIS A 83 -13.17 -10.86 -4.55
N ARG A 84 -12.67 -10.12 -3.57
CA ARG A 84 -13.26 -8.89 -3.04
C ARG A 84 -13.33 -7.80 -4.11
N LEU A 85 -12.21 -7.50 -4.78
CA LEU A 85 -12.15 -6.48 -5.85
C LEU A 85 -12.98 -6.85 -7.09
N ALA A 86 -13.29 -8.13 -7.30
CA ALA A 86 -14.16 -8.59 -8.38
C ALA A 86 -15.65 -8.30 -8.12
N ARG A 87 -16.05 -7.99 -6.89
CA ARG A 87 -17.43 -7.64 -6.55
C ARG A 87 -17.77 -6.22 -7.05
N PRO A 88 -19.03 -5.94 -7.41
CA PRO A 88 -19.47 -4.58 -7.67
C PRO A 88 -19.18 -3.68 -6.48
N MET A 89 -18.58 -2.51 -6.71
CA MET A 89 -18.38 -1.52 -5.65
C MET A 89 -19.72 -1.13 -5.06
N ASN A 90 -19.83 -1.15 -3.73
CA ASN A 90 -21.00 -0.61 -3.07
C ASN A 90 -20.98 0.91 -3.25
N LYS A 91 -22.02 1.50 -3.85
CA LYS A 91 -22.08 2.97 -4.03
C LYS A 91 -22.36 3.71 -2.72
N LYS A 92 -22.78 2.98 -1.70
CA LYS A 92 -22.81 3.45 -0.32
C LYS A 92 -21.60 2.82 0.35
N PRO A 93 -20.58 3.61 0.69
CA PRO A 93 -19.54 3.05 1.53
C PRO A 93 -20.21 2.51 2.79
N GLY A 94 -19.70 1.40 3.32
CA GLY A 94 -20.11 1.00 4.67
C GLY A 94 -19.90 2.22 5.55
N ALA A 95 -20.97 2.73 6.17
CA ALA A 95 -20.80 3.74 7.19
C ALA A 95 -19.73 3.19 8.13
N LEU A 96 -18.78 4.02 8.54
CA LEU A 96 -18.04 3.74 9.75
C LEU A 96 -19.11 3.55 10.82
N ASP A 97 -19.51 2.30 11.03
CA ASP A 97 -20.57 1.87 11.93
C ASP A 97 -20.38 2.65 13.22
N GLU A 98 -21.46 3.26 13.73
CA GLU A 98 -21.57 4.35 14.72
C GLU A 98 -20.68 4.17 15.97
N SER A 99 -19.39 4.07 15.75
CA SER A 99 -18.37 3.78 16.72
C SER A 99 -17.78 5.14 17.03
N PRO A 100 -18.09 5.71 18.20
CA PRO A 100 -17.67 7.06 18.58
C PRO A 100 -16.13 7.23 18.63
N GLU A 101 -15.36 6.18 18.37
CA GLU A 101 -13.89 6.16 18.36
C GLU A 101 -13.25 6.51 17.00
N VAL A 102 -13.99 6.44 15.88
CA VAL A 102 -13.42 6.78 14.56
C VAL A 102 -13.58 8.28 14.28
N SER A 103 -12.45 8.96 14.17
CA SER A 103 -12.33 10.40 13.91
C SER A 103 -11.20 10.66 12.92
N ALA A 104 -11.19 11.83 12.28
CA ALA A 104 -10.07 12.25 11.45
C ALA A 104 -8.71 12.17 12.19
N SER A 105 -8.71 12.41 13.50
CA SER A 105 -7.52 12.28 14.35
C SER A 105 -7.05 10.83 14.51
N SER A 106 -7.97 9.88 14.72
CA SER A 106 -7.59 8.46 14.79
C SER A 106 -7.11 7.93 13.44
N VAL A 107 -7.78 8.30 12.34
CA VAL A 107 -7.31 7.98 10.97
C VAL A 107 -5.92 8.57 10.72
N THR A 108 -5.68 9.84 11.07
CA THR A 108 -4.35 10.47 10.93
C THR A 108 -3.27 9.70 11.70
N LYS A 109 -3.55 9.30 12.95
CA LYS A 109 -2.61 8.52 13.77
C LYS A 109 -2.27 7.18 13.12
N ASP A 110 -3.27 6.52 12.54
CA ASP A 110 -3.09 5.25 11.83
C ASP A 110 -2.25 5.43 10.56
N LEU A 111 -2.49 6.50 9.78
CA LEU A 111 -1.67 6.82 8.61
C LEU A 111 -0.22 7.14 8.99
N VAL A 112 0.00 7.95 10.03
CA VAL A 112 1.35 8.24 10.57
C VAL A 112 2.07 6.95 10.95
N HIS A 113 1.35 6.00 11.58
CA HIS A 113 1.92 4.71 11.95
C HIS A 113 2.29 3.88 10.71
N VAL A 114 1.38 3.70 9.76
CA VAL A 114 1.62 2.93 8.52
C VAL A 114 2.80 3.49 7.74
N VAL A 115 2.79 4.81 7.46
CA VAL A 115 3.86 5.50 6.71
C VAL A 115 5.20 5.35 7.46
N GLY A 116 5.20 5.55 8.77
CA GLY A 116 6.41 5.42 9.59
C GLY A 116 6.98 3.99 9.62
N ARG A 117 6.14 2.95 9.61
CA ARG A 117 6.59 1.55 9.54
C ARG A 117 7.10 1.19 8.14
N CYS A 118 6.42 1.64 7.09
CA CYS A 118 6.86 1.45 5.70
C CYS A 118 8.23 2.10 5.44
N GLU A 119 8.42 3.34 5.90
CA GLU A 119 9.70 4.04 5.79
C GLU A 119 10.83 3.30 6.53
N LYS A 120 10.56 2.81 7.75
CA LYS A 120 11.53 2.05 8.54
C LYS A 120 11.86 0.71 7.87
N PHE A 121 10.86 0.00 7.35
CA PHE A 121 11.06 -1.21 6.57
C PHE A 121 12.01 -0.94 5.42
N LEU A 122 11.68 0.05 4.59
CA LEU A 122 12.44 0.38 3.39
C LEU A 122 13.91 0.77 3.73
N LYS A 123 14.12 1.58 4.78
CA LYS A 123 15.47 1.95 5.24
C LYS A 123 16.30 0.77 5.75
N LYS A 124 15.65 -0.20 6.41
CA LYS A 124 16.34 -1.35 7.05
C LYS A 124 16.54 -2.54 6.13
N SER A 125 15.66 -2.72 5.15
CA SER A 125 15.81 -3.75 4.11
C SER A 125 16.98 -3.44 3.18
N LYS A 126 17.42 -2.17 3.14
CA LYS A 126 18.42 -1.61 2.20
C LYS A 126 17.95 -1.59 0.74
N LEU A 127 16.66 -1.86 0.49
CA LEU A 127 16.09 -1.84 -0.85
C LEU A 127 16.09 -0.42 -1.45
N TYR A 128 15.89 0.63 -0.65
CA TYR A 128 15.82 2.02 -1.16
C TYR A 128 17.05 2.52 -1.89
N LYS A 129 18.24 1.97 -1.61
CA LYS A 129 19.48 2.41 -2.28
C LYS A 129 19.64 1.79 -3.65
N GLN A 130 18.75 0.86 -4.01
CA GLN A 130 18.94 -0.03 -5.13
C GLN A 130 18.09 0.37 -6.33
N TYR A 131 17.23 1.39 -6.20
CA TYR A 131 16.28 1.73 -7.24
C TYR A 131 15.95 3.23 -7.30
N PRO A 132 15.55 3.76 -8.47
CA PRO A 132 15.12 5.15 -8.61
C PRO A 132 13.69 5.36 -8.08
N ASP A 133 13.45 6.49 -7.42
CA ASP A 133 12.14 6.88 -6.90
C ASP A 133 11.07 6.86 -8.01
N ALA A 134 9.91 6.24 -7.73
CA ALA A 134 8.80 6.20 -8.65
C ALA A 134 8.06 7.55 -8.79
N TYR A 135 8.20 8.44 -7.81
CA TYR A 135 7.55 9.75 -7.76
C TYR A 135 8.59 10.86 -7.81
N THR A 136 8.35 11.85 -8.66
CA THR A 136 9.26 13.00 -8.76
C THR A 136 9.12 13.91 -7.55
N ARG A 137 10.09 14.81 -7.36
CA ARG A 137 10.07 15.81 -6.28
C ARG A 137 8.88 16.77 -6.35
N SER A 138 8.20 16.87 -7.49
CA SER A 138 6.98 17.67 -7.61
C SER A 138 5.77 16.97 -7.00
N ALA A 139 5.70 15.64 -7.05
CA ALA A 139 4.59 14.85 -6.51
C ALA A 139 4.54 14.96 -4.98
N THR A 140 3.77 15.91 -4.49
CA THR A 140 3.72 16.30 -3.08
C THR A 140 2.29 16.61 -2.70
N TRP A 141 1.96 16.51 -1.41
CA TRP A 141 0.63 16.87 -0.90
C TRP A 141 0.15 18.24 -1.42
N ASN A 142 0.97 19.29 -1.31
CA ASN A 142 0.57 20.65 -1.68
C ASN A 142 0.29 20.82 -3.17
N SER A 143 1.02 20.12 -4.04
CA SER A 143 0.85 20.23 -5.49
C SER A 143 -0.25 19.33 -6.03
N SER A 144 -0.45 18.17 -5.40
CA SER A 144 -1.28 17.08 -5.94
C SER A 144 -2.63 16.97 -5.25
N CYS A 145 -2.67 17.18 -3.94
CA CYS A 145 -3.81 16.80 -3.10
C CYS A 145 -4.50 17.99 -2.42
N ALA A 146 -3.77 19.05 -2.06
CA ALA A 146 -4.34 20.13 -1.23
C ALA A 146 -5.57 20.80 -1.86
N GLN A 147 -5.65 20.89 -3.19
CA GLN A 147 -6.81 21.44 -3.91
C GLN A 147 -7.97 20.45 -4.03
N ASN A 148 -7.68 19.16 -4.12
CA ASN A 148 -8.69 18.10 -4.17
C ASN A 148 -8.25 16.91 -3.30
N PRO A 149 -8.44 17.00 -1.96
CA PRO A 149 -7.97 15.96 -1.04
C PRO A 149 -8.65 14.60 -1.28
N GLU A 150 -9.91 14.61 -1.74
CA GLU A 150 -10.68 13.39 -2.06
C GLU A 150 -9.96 12.54 -3.11
N ALA A 151 -9.40 13.14 -4.16
CA ALA A 151 -8.70 12.41 -5.22
C ALA A 151 -7.52 11.60 -4.68
N CYS A 152 -6.72 12.15 -3.77
CA CYS A 152 -5.61 11.40 -3.18
C CYS A 152 -6.07 10.40 -2.11
N ALA A 153 -7.16 10.69 -1.38
CA ALA A 153 -7.77 9.73 -0.47
C ALA A 153 -8.25 8.49 -1.22
N VAL A 154 -8.88 8.67 -2.39
CA VAL A 154 -9.27 7.58 -3.30
C VAL A 154 -8.07 6.73 -3.71
N VAL A 155 -6.94 7.35 -4.08
CA VAL A 155 -5.71 6.62 -4.40
C VAL A 155 -5.25 5.80 -3.19
N LEU A 156 -5.15 6.40 -2.00
CA LEU A 156 -4.69 5.72 -0.79
C LEU A 156 -5.55 4.49 -0.44
N VAL A 157 -6.87 4.65 -0.41
CA VAL A 157 -7.79 3.56 -0.05
C VAL A 157 -7.79 2.48 -1.14
N GLY A 158 -7.69 2.89 -2.41
CA GLY A 158 -7.63 1.97 -3.54
C GLY A 158 -6.34 1.15 -3.60
N ILE A 159 -5.20 1.69 -3.15
CA ILE A 159 -3.91 0.97 -3.12
C ILE A 159 -3.68 0.19 -1.82
N ALA A 160 -4.56 0.31 -0.83
CA ALA A 160 -4.42 -0.38 0.44
C ALA A 160 -4.32 -1.93 0.29
N PRO A 161 -5.08 -2.61 -0.61
CA PRO A 161 -4.85 -4.02 -0.92
C PRO A 161 -3.43 -4.32 -1.41
N MET A 162 -2.88 -3.48 -2.30
CA MET A 162 -1.53 -3.63 -2.84
C MET A 162 -0.46 -3.48 -1.74
N LEU A 163 -0.63 -2.50 -0.85
CA LEU A 163 0.27 -2.30 0.29
C LEU A 163 0.22 -3.47 1.27
N TYR A 164 -0.99 -3.93 1.61
CA TYR A 164 -1.19 -5.06 2.53
C TYR A 164 -0.52 -6.33 1.98
N THR A 165 -0.89 -6.70 0.75
CA THR A 165 -0.47 -7.97 0.15
C THR A 165 1.01 -7.98 -0.20
N GLY A 166 1.57 -6.84 -0.62
CA GLY A 166 3.01 -6.71 -0.83
C GLY A 166 3.82 -6.94 0.46
N LEU A 167 3.44 -6.28 1.56
CA LEU A 167 4.09 -6.49 2.86
C LEU A 167 3.94 -7.93 3.35
N ARG A 168 2.73 -8.49 3.27
CA ARG A 168 2.44 -9.83 3.79
C ARG A 168 3.15 -10.92 2.98
N SER A 169 3.18 -10.78 1.65
CA SER A 169 3.88 -11.72 0.76
C SER A 169 5.37 -11.74 1.04
N LEU A 170 5.99 -10.57 1.19
CA LEU A 170 7.40 -10.48 1.57
C LEU A 170 7.65 -11.10 2.96
N GLN A 171 6.72 -10.93 3.91
CA GLN A 171 6.86 -11.48 5.25
C GLN A 171 6.85 -13.01 5.22
N VAL A 172 5.92 -13.62 4.50
CA VAL A 172 5.79 -15.07 4.36
C VAL A 172 6.99 -15.66 3.61
N ALA A 173 7.32 -15.10 2.44
CA ALA A 173 8.40 -15.64 1.62
C ALA A 173 9.78 -15.49 2.30
N SER A 174 10.03 -14.36 2.98
CA SER A 174 11.30 -14.15 3.68
C SER A 174 11.45 -15.00 4.94
N ALA A 175 10.35 -15.37 5.60
CA ALA A 175 10.39 -16.31 6.72
C ALA A 175 10.73 -17.73 6.23
N GLY A 176 10.01 -18.21 5.20
CA GLY A 176 10.28 -19.54 4.62
C GLY A 176 11.71 -19.69 4.10
N ALA A 177 12.23 -18.67 3.43
CA ALA A 177 13.60 -18.69 2.91
C ALA A 177 14.71 -18.61 3.99
N LEU A 178 14.37 -18.35 5.25
CA LEU A 178 15.30 -18.37 6.39
C LEU A 178 15.15 -19.61 7.25
N GLU A 179 13.95 -20.19 7.33
CA GLU A 179 13.71 -21.42 8.09
C GLU A 179 14.43 -22.62 7.46
N ASP A 180 14.50 -22.67 6.13
CA ASP A 180 15.27 -23.68 5.41
C ASP A 180 16.19 -23.03 4.37
N GLU A 181 17.41 -22.67 4.81
CA GLU A 181 18.42 -22.12 3.90
C GLU A 181 18.87 -23.12 2.83
N SER A 182 18.58 -24.42 2.97
CA SER A 182 18.89 -25.43 1.95
C SER A 182 17.79 -25.61 0.91
N ASP A 183 16.56 -25.15 1.20
CA ASP A 183 15.43 -25.20 0.28
C ASP A 183 15.57 -24.15 -0.85
N SER A 184 15.94 -24.64 -2.03
CA SER A 184 16.04 -23.83 -3.24
C SER A 184 14.69 -23.26 -3.67
N ALA A 185 13.58 -23.96 -3.44
CA ALA A 185 12.25 -23.52 -3.83
C ALA A 185 11.76 -22.37 -2.93
N ALA A 186 12.08 -22.38 -1.64
CA ALA A 186 11.79 -21.25 -0.74
C ALA A 186 12.54 -19.97 -1.15
N LYS A 187 13.80 -20.11 -1.59
CA LYS A 187 14.61 -18.99 -2.11
C LYS A 187 14.11 -18.47 -3.45
N GLU A 188 13.69 -19.36 -4.35
CA GLU A 188 13.09 -19.02 -5.63
C GLU A 188 11.78 -18.23 -5.42
N ARG A 189 10.89 -18.71 -4.55
CA ARG A 189 9.65 -18.03 -4.18
C ARG A 189 9.89 -16.62 -3.64
N MET A 190 10.92 -16.41 -2.83
CA MET A 190 11.28 -15.07 -2.36
C MET A 190 11.71 -14.15 -3.52
N GLY A 191 12.43 -14.68 -4.51
CA GLY A 191 12.78 -13.95 -5.73
C GLY A 191 11.56 -13.57 -6.56
N GLU A 192 10.65 -14.51 -6.79
CA GLU A 192 9.39 -14.27 -7.49
C GLU A 192 8.56 -13.18 -6.80
N VAL A 193 8.41 -13.25 -5.48
CA VAL A 193 7.69 -12.23 -4.70
C VAL A 193 8.36 -10.87 -4.85
N LEU A 194 9.69 -10.78 -4.71
CA LEU A 194 10.43 -9.51 -4.87
C LEU A 194 10.18 -8.88 -6.23
N LYS A 195 10.26 -9.67 -7.30
CA LYS A 195 9.97 -9.24 -8.67
C LYS A 195 8.54 -8.76 -8.81
N ALA A 196 7.57 -9.50 -8.26
CA ALA A 196 6.17 -9.14 -8.35
C ALA A 196 5.85 -7.82 -7.63
N VAL A 197 6.45 -7.61 -6.44
CA VAL A 197 6.31 -6.38 -5.64
C VAL A 197 7.08 -5.18 -6.22
N GLY A 198 7.92 -5.38 -7.25
CA GLY A 198 8.55 -4.31 -8.02
C GLY A 198 10.06 -4.13 -7.78
N PHE A 199 10.73 -5.06 -7.11
CA PHE A 199 12.19 -5.06 -6.97
C PHE A 199 12.81 -6.01 -7.98
N ASP A 200 13.65 -5.51 -8.88
CA ASP A 200 14.32 -6.35 -9.88
C ASP A 200 15.52 -7.11 -9.26
N ASP A 201 15.92 -8.21 -9.90
CA ASP A 201 17.06 -9.03 -9.46
C ASP A 201 18.39 -8.28 -9.57
N SER A 202 18.50 -7.35 -10.53
CA SER A 202 19.67 -6.47 -10.67
C SER A 202 19.80 -5.47 -9.51
N GLU A 203 18.66 -5.06 -8.95
CA GLU A 203 18.57 -4.13 -7.83
C GLU A 203 18.83 -4.89 -6.51
N CYS A 204 18.37 -6.16 -6.41
CA CYS A 204 18.40 -6.93 -5.16
C CYS A 204 18.97 -8.34 -5.34
N PRO A 205 20.31 -8.54 -5.29
CA PRO A 205 20.93 -9.86 -5.53
C PRO A 205 20.56 -10.93 -4.49
N ALA A 206 20.31 -12.15 -4.97
CA ALA A 206 19.83 -13.29 -4.16
C ALA A 206 20.69 -13.63 -2.94
N SER A 207 22.02 -13.47 -3.03
CA SER A 207 22.96 -13.85 -1.97
C SER A 207 22.88 -12.98 -0.70
N ASN A 208 22.21 -11.82 -0.74
CA ASN A 208 22.23 -10.85 0.36
C ASN A 208 20.86 -10.28 0.75
N ARG A 209 19.74 -10.80 0.23
CA ARG A 209 18.43 -10.15 0.37
C ARG A 209 17.50 -10.70 1.47
N ASN A 210 17.54 -12.00 1.74
CA ASN A 210 16.53 -12.65 2.60
C ASN A 210 16.59 -12.14 4.05
N ALA A 211 17.75 -12.24 4.70
CA ALA A 211 17.90 -11.84 6.10
C ALA A 211 17.69 -10.33 6.35
N PRO A 212 18.19 -9.39 5.53
CA PRO A 212 17.87 -7.97 5.68
C PRO A 212 16.39 -7.64 5.51
N VAL A 213 15.74 -8.21 4.48
CA VAL A 213 14.31 -7.99 4.22
C VAL A 213 13.46 -8.55 5.37
N HIS A 214 13.70 -9.78 5.79
CA HIS A 214 12.98 -10.39 6.92
C HIS A 214 13.14 -9.57 8.21
N ARG A 215 14.37 -9.17 8.57
CA ARG A 215 14.63 -8.34 9.76
C ARG A 215 13.95 -6.97 9.68
N ALA A 216 13.85 -6.40 8.48
CA ALA A 216 13.14 -5.15 8.27
C ALA A 216 11.63 -5.32 8.45
N LEU A 217 11.06 -6.43 7.97
CA LEU A 217 9.64 -6.74 8.09
C LEU A 217 9.20 -7.01 9.52
N ARG A 218 10.07 -7.47 10.42
CA ARG A 218 9.78 -7.54 11.87
C ARG A 218 9.42 -6.17 12.50
N ARG A 219 9.63 -5.06 11.79
CA ARG A 219 9.22 -3.71 12.23
C ARG A 219 7.83 -3.31 11.74
N VAL A 220 7.26 -4.07 10.80
CA VAL A 220 5.87 -3.98 10.36
C VAL A 220 5.06 -4.83 11.33
N ASP A 221 4.39 -4.17 12.27
CA ASP A 221 3.59 -4.84 13.28
C ASP A 221 2.18 -5.16 12.76
N GLU A 222 1.47 -6.02 13.49
CA GLU A 222 0.11 -6.46 13.15
C GLU A 222 -0.85 -5.29 12.91
N ARG A 223 -0.68 -4.19 13.67
CA ARG A 223 -1.49 -2.98 13.52
C ARG A 223 -1.40 -2.37 12.11
N VAL A 224 -0.24 -2.45 11.44
CA VAL A 224 -0.13 -2.00 10.03
C VAL A 224 -1.08 -2.80 9.13
N PHE A 225 -1.13 -4.13 9.31
CA PHE A 225 -2.01 -4.99 8.53
C PHE A 225 -3.48 -4.72 8.83
N THR A 226 -3.85 -4.51 10.09
CA THR A 226 -5.21 -4.12 10.48
C THR A 226 -5.64 -2.81 9.81
N ILE A 227 -4.80 -1.78 9.87
CA ILE A 227 -5.10 -0.47 9.27
C ILE A 227 -5.26 -0.61 7.75
N LEU A 228 -4.31 -1.26 7.07
CA LEU A 228 -4.38 -1.43 5.61
C LEU A 228 -5.60 -2.26 5.19
N HIS A 229 -5.95 -3.29 5.95
CA HIS A 229 -7.16 -4.09 5.70
C HIS A 229 -8.42 -3.24 5.85
N ASN A 230 -8.51 -2.42 6.90
CA ASN A 230 -9.65 -1.53 7.12
C ASN A 230 -9.78 -0.46 6.02
N LEU A 231 -8.65 0.15 5.61
CA LEU A 231 -8.62 1.10 4.50
C LEU A 231 -9.07 0.46 3.18
N ALA A 232 -8.65 -0.77 2.92
CA ALA A 232 -9.05 -1.53 1.74
C ALA A 232 -10.54 -1.97 1.79
N GLY A 233 -11.08 -2.10 2.99
CA GLY A 233 -12.43 -2.61 3.23
C GLY A 233 -13.57 -1.65 2.95
N PHE A 234 -13.24 -0.38 2.90
CA PHE A 234 -14.19 0.72 2.87
C PHE A 234 -15.27 0.60 1.79
N TRP A 235 -14.93 0.03 0.63
CA TRP A 235 -15.84 -0.15 -0.51
C TRP A 235 -16.18 -1.60 -0.85
N VAL A 236 -15.56 -2.55 -0.14
CA VAL A 236 -15.46 -3.94 -0.58
C VAL A 236 -16.02 -4.94 0.44
N PHE A 237 -16.26 -4.52 1.70
CA PHE A 237 -16.71 -5.40 2.79
C PHE A 237 -18.19 -5.25 3.17
N ASN A 238 -19.07 -5.00 2.19
CA ASN A 238 -20.52 -5.11 2.37
C ASN A 238 -21.05 -6.37 1.68
#